data_AF-A0A7S4QF20-F1
#
_entry.id   AF-A0A7S4QF20-F1
#
_cell.length_a   1.000
_cell.length_b   1.000
_cell.length_c   1.000
_cell.angle_alpha   90.00
_cell.angle_beta   90.00
_cell.angle_gamma   90.00
#
_symmetry.space_group_name_H-M   'P 1'
#
loop_
_entity.id
_entity.type
_entity.pdbx_description
1 polymer ?
#
loop_
_entity_poly.entity_id
_entity_poly.type
_entity_poly.pdbx_seq_one_letter_code
_entity_poly.pdbx_strand_id
1 'polypeptide(L)'
;MSETQQVPKYSFYLNVVVIDTPAPALSLDSDATPVKKEPELIHDDDDDDNDDKEAEKKIKDSLAIMSPSLKLSGKAMWASLKQSSDSFGQKASAFNDNLSKKTQSFIASKTMMARASAAVKEIIPELLEDMNGIDIAITKRFQQANVFVLEVDMKGCCMIELIKKTRGEEVAHLYEQVKMGMELLGTEKAIKSFEHEFLPKARHGLMEKLSSLLLDKIKVRESDLAVECITLEDQEEARWLYTFLEFSQQMKNQKAI
;
A
#
# COMPACT_ATOMS: atom_id res chain seq x y z
N MET A 1 -27.61 43.67 4.31
CA MET A 1 -27.25 42.30 4.72
C MET A 1 -27.03 41.55 3.42
N SER A 2 -25.77 41.30 3.08
CA SER A 2 -25.39 40.57 1.86
C SER A 2 -25.77 39.10 2.09
N GLU A 3 -26.68 38.55 1.29
CA GLU A 3 -26.88 37.10 1.27
C GLU A 3 -25.54 36.47 0.87
N THR A 4 -24.91 35.76 1.81
CA THR A 4 -23.74 34.94 1.51
C THR A 4 -24.19 33.84 0.56
N GLN A 5 -23.92 34.06 -0.73
CA GLN A 5 -24.33 33.16 -1.79
C GLN A 5 -23.64 31.81 -1.59
N GLN A 6 -24.44 30.83 -1.15
CA GLN A 6 -23.94 29.53 -0.75
C GLN A 6 -23.56 28.72 -1.99
N VAL A 7 -22.34 28.19 -2.03
CA VAL A 7 -21.88 27.33 -3.12
C VAL A 7 -22.79 26.09 -3.20
N PRO A 8 -23.25 25.67 -4.39
CA PRO A 8 -24.06 24.47 -4.50
C PRO A 8 -23.29 23.23 -4.04
N LYS A 9 -24.01 22.26 -3.48
CA LYS A 9 -23.45 20.97 -3.08
C LYS A 9 -22.63 20.36 -4.21
N TYR A 10 -21.51 19.75 -3.84
CA TYR A 10 -20.57 19.16 -4.78
C TYR A 10 -19.96 17.92 -4.15
N SER A 11 -19.92 16.84 -4.90
CA SER A 11 -19.28 15.58 -4.56
C SER A 11 -18.16 15.28 -5.56
N PHE A 12 -17.15 14.58 -5.09
CA PHE A 12 -16.12 13.96 -5.93
C PHE A 12 -15.53 12.76 -5.19
N TYR A 13 -14.70 11.99 -5.89
CA TYR A 13 -14.15 10.73 -5.37
C TYR A 13 -12.62 10.79 -5.26
N LEU A 14 -12.11 10.22 -4.16
CA LEU A 14 -10.70 9.93 -3.95
C LEU A 14 -10.51 8.41 -4.01
N ASN A 15 -9.86 7.95 -5.06
CA ASN A 15 -9.50 6.55 -5.26
C ASN A 15 -8.09 6.33 -4.74
N VAL A 16 -8.01 5.73 -3.56
CA VAL A 16 -6.75 5.37 -2.93
C VAL A 16 -6.38 3.95 -3.37
N VAL A 17 -5.34 3.85 -4.19
CA VAL A 17 -4.83 2.60 -4.73
C VAL A 17 -3.55 2.25 -3.99
N VAL A 18 -3.56 1.13 -3.28
CA VAL A 18 -2.35 0.57 -2.69
C VAL A 18 -1.63 -0.24 -3.75
N ILE A 19 -0.38 0.11 -4.02
CA ILE A 19 0.47 -0.57 -4.97
C ILE A 19 1.23 -1.63 -4.17
N ASP A 20 1.13 -2.89 -4.57
CA ASP A 20 1.99 -3.93 -4.03
C ASP A 20 3.42 -3.61 -4.48
N THR A 21 4.19 -2.91 -3.66
CA THR A 21 5.63 -2.80 -3.84
C THR A 21 6.19 -4.20 -3.64
N PRO A 22 6.97 -4.75 -4.59
CA PRO A 22 7.69 -5.98 -4.32
C PRO A 22 8.53 -5.71 -3.08
N ALA A 23 8.31 -6.50 -2.02
CA ALA A 23 9.03 -6.36 -0.77
C ALA A 23 10.52 -6.17 -1.11
N PRO A 24 11.22 -5.21 -0.47
CA PRO A 24 12.65 -5.07 -0.68
C PRO A 24 13.22 -6.47 -0.50
N ALA A 25 13.87 -6.99 -1.55
CA ALA A 25 14.49 -8.29 -1.50
C ALA A 25 15.35 -8.26 -0.24
N LEU A 26 14.96 -9.03 0.78
CA LEU A 26 15.77 -9.23 1.96
C LEU A 26 17.08 -9.77 1.40
N SER A 27 18.08 -8.88 1.30
CA SER A 27 19.43 -9.23 0.93
C SER A 27 19.92 -10.13 2.04
N LEU A 28 19.77 -11.44 1.82
CA LEU A 28 20.47 -12.52 2.51
C LEU A 28 21.95 -12.46 2.11
N ASP A 29 22.58 -11.29 2.23
CA ASP A 29 24.03 -11.16 2.28
C ASP A 29 24.41 -11.09 3.75
N SER A 30 24.30 -12.24 4.40
CA SER A 30 25.05 -12.55 5.60
C SER A 30 26.53 -12.64 5.23
N ASP A 31 27.23 -11.52 5.25
CA ASP A 31 28.69 -11.48 5.42
C ASP A 31 29.04 -10.47 6.52
N ALA A 32 28.46 -10.71 7.70
CA ALA A 32 28.97 -10.15 8.94
C ALA A 32 30.27 -10.88 9.29
N THR A 33 31.39 -10.32 8.85
CA THR A 33 32.72 -10.68 9.34
C THR A 33 32.75 -10.50 10.86
N PRO A 34 33.20 -11.49 11.66
CA PRO A 34 33.24 -11.35 13.09
C PRO A 34 34.37 -10.37 13.47
N VAL A 35 34.01 -9.21 14.00
CA VAL A 35 34.95 -8.33 14.70
C VAL A 35 35.42 -9.07 15.96
N LYS A 36 36.68 -9.53 15.96
CA LYS A 36 37.40 -9.96 17.16
C LYS A 36 37.37 -8.83 18.18
N LYS A 37 36.55 -8.98 19.22
CA LYS A 37 36.74 -8.28 20.49
C LYS A 37 37.74 -9.08 21.32
N GLU A 38 38.81 -8.43 21.74
CA GLU A 38 39.74 -8.96 22.75
C GLU A 38 38.98 -9.21 24.07
N PRO A 39 39.25 -10.32 24.78
CA PRO A 39 38.65 -10.58 26.07
C PRO A 39 39.45 -9.90 27.18
N GLU A 40 38.79 -9.04 27.96
CA GLU A 40 39.24 -8.69 29.30
C GLU A 40 39.07 -9.91 30.22
N LEU A 41 40.14 -10.22 30.94
CA LEU A 41 40.26 -11.25 31.97
C LEU A 41 39.25 -11.02 33.09
N ILE A 42 38.34 -11.98 33.27
CA ILE A 42 37.71 -12.24 34.57
C ILE A 42 37.86 -13.74 34.83
N HIS A 43 38.69 -14.05 35.84
CA HIS A 43 38.69 -15.32 36.55
C HIS A 43 37.33 -15.52 37.20
N ASP A 44 36.75 -16.71 37.09
CA ASP A 44 36.49 -17.54 38.25
C ASP A 44 36.21 -18.98 37.80
N ASP A 45 36.75 -19.89 38.60
CA ASP A 45 36.74 -21.34 38.47
C ASP A 45 35.31 -21.91 38.59
N ASP A 46 34.99 -22.95 37.82
CA ASP A 46 34.59 -24.26 38.37
C ASP A 46 34.14 -25.24 37.27
N ASP A 47 34.33 -26.50 37.63
CA ASP A 47 34.40 -27.73 36.83
C ASP A 47 33.13 -28.20 36.08
N ASP A 48 33.44 -29.09 35.13
CA ASP A 48 32.79 -30.38 34.86
C ASP A 48 31.94 -30.62 33.58
N ASP A 49 32.29 -31.78 33.01
CA ASP A 49 31.55 -32.70 32.15
C ASP A 49 31.46 -32.52 30.62
N ASN A 50 32.46 -33.15 29.98
CA ASN A 50 32.34 -34.08 28.85
C ASN A 50 30.95 -34.74 28.71
N ASP A 51 30.39 -34.74 27.50
CA ASP A 51 29.97 -35.94 26.76
C ASP A 51 29.07 -35.54 25.58
N ASP A 52 29.60 -35.52 24.35
CA ASP A 52 28.75 -35.62 23.14
C ASP A 52 29.55 -35.88 21.84
N LYS A 53 30.54 -36.79 21.90
CA LYS A 53 31.29 -37.25 20.72
C LYS A 53 31.19 -38.75 20.42
N GLU A 54 30.11 -39.40 20.87
CA GLU A 54 29.92 -40.84 20.65
C GLU A 54 28.62 -41.23 19.90
N ALA A 55 28.04 -40.34 19.09
CA ALA A 55 26.88 -40.67 18.24
C ALA A 55 27.22 -40.85 16.74
N GLU A 56 28.33 -40.29 16.24
CA GLU A 56 28.64 -40.32 14.80
C GLU A 56 29.47 -41.54 14.33
N LYS A 57 29.92 -42.41 15.23
CA LYS A 57 30.79 -43.54 14.89
C LYS A 57 30.06 -44.88 14.69
N LYS A 58 28.81 -45.03 15.15
CA LYS A 58 28.10 -46.33 15.15
C LYS A 58 27.26 -46.65 13.90
N ILE A 59 27.16 -45.74 12.92
CA ILE A 59 26.42 -46.00 11.66
C ILE A 59 27.33 -46.56 10.55
N LYS A 60 28.66 -46.41 10.65
CA LYS A 60 29.59 -46.85 9.59
C LYS A 60 30.01 -48.33 9.65
N ASP A 61 29.82 -49.01 10.78
CA ASP A 61 30.34 -50.38 10.98
C ASP A 61 29.29 -51.50 10.89
N SER A 62 28.04 -51.20 10.50
CA SER A 62 26.97 -52.21 10.39
C SER A 62 26.84 -52.87 9.00
N LEU A 63 27.79 -52.65 8.09
CA LEU A 63 27.72 -53.15 6.69
C LEU A 63 28.99 -53.92 6.30
N ALA A 64 29.45 -54.81 7.19
CA ALA A 64 30.63 -55.64 6.97
C ALA A 64 30.39 -57.13 7.24
N ILE A 65 29.17 -57.65 7.07
CA ILE A 65 28.93 -59.11 7.04
C ILE A 65 27.82 -59.38 6.02
N MET A 66 28.17 -59.81 4.81
CA MET A 66 27.43 -60.77 3.98
C MET A 66 28.08 -60.93 2.58
N SER A 67 27.94 -62.16 2.08
CA SER A 67 28.70 -62.90 1.05
C SER A 67 28.86 -62.29 -0.37
N PRO A 68 29.87 -62.73 -1.16
CA PRO A 68 30.25 -62.10 -2.44
C PRO A 68 29.46 -62.52 -3.70
N SER A 69 28.35 -63.27 -3.62
CA SER A 69 27.72 -63.89 -4.81
C SER A 69 26.43 -63.26 -5.34
N LEU A 70 26.03 -62.05 -4.89
CA LEU A 70 24.84 -61.36 -5.41
C LEU A 70 25.09 -59.86 -5.73
N LYS A 71 26.26 -59.54 -6.28
CA LYS A 71 26.69 -58.15 -6.58
C LYS A 71 26.49 -57.68 -8.02
N LEU A 72 25.67 -58.36 -8.84
CA LEU A 72 25.41 -57.94 -10.22
C LEU A 72 23.97 -57.57 -10.59
N SER A 73 22.99 -57.67 -9.68
CA SER A 73 21.58 -57.30 -9.99
C SER A 73 21.02 -56.12 -9.18
N GLY A 74 21.69 -55.68 -8.10
CA GLY A 74 21.19 -54.61 -7.23
C GLY A 74 21.69 -53.20 -7.55
N LYS A 75 22.84 -53.06 -8.24
CA LYS A 75 23.44 -51.74 -8.55
C LYS A 75 22.72 -50.99 -9.68
N ALA A 76 22.08 -51.69 -10.62
CA ALA A 76 21.30 -51.07 -11.69
C ALA A 76 19.93 -50.57 -11.21
N MET A 77 19.33 -51.25 -10.22
CA MET A 77 18.00 -50.89 -9.71
C MET A 77 18.04 -49.72 -8.71
N TRP A 78 19.13 -49.56 -7.94
CA TRP A 78 19.33 -48.39 -7.07
C TRP A 78 19.78 -47.12 -7.79
N ALA A 79 20.44 -47.25 -8.96
CA ALA A 79 20.78 -46.09 -9.80
C ALA A 79 19.53 -45.51 -10.48
N SER A 80 18.56 -46.35 -10.85
CA SER A 80 17.30 -45.90 -11.46
C SER A 80 16.32 -45.30 -10.43
N LEU A 81 16.40 -45.71 -9.15
CA LEU A 81 15.57 -45.14 -8.08
C LEU A 81 16.10 -43.82 -7.51
N LYS A 82 17.41 -43.54 -7.60
CA LYS A 82 17.99 -42.23 -7.26
C LYS A 82 17.79 -41.18 -8.34
N GLN A 83 17.71 -41.58 -9.61
CA GLN A 83 17.42 -40.65 -10.70
C GLN A 83 15.96 -40.15 -10.68
N SER A 84 15.04 -40.88 -10.02
CA SER A 84 13.66 -40.45 -9.77
C SER A 84 13.46 -39.65 -8.48
N SER A 85 14.39 -39.66 -7.51
CA SER A 85 14.27 -38.86 -6.29
C SER A 85 14.79 -37.43 -6.45
N ASP A 86 15.79 -37.20 -7.32
CA ASP A 86 16.31 -35.85 -7.58
C ASP A 86 15.35 -35.02 -8.45
N SER A 87 14.56 -35.68 -9.31
CA SER A 87 13.51 -35.02 -10.11
C SER A 87 12.20 -34.80 -9.34
N PHE A 88 11.99 -35.49 -8.22
CA PHE A 88 10.84 -35.28 -7.33
C PHE A 88 11.15 -34.28 -6.21
N GLY A 89 12.41 -34.22 -5.74
CA GLY A 89 12.90 -33.22 -4.78
C GLY A 89 12.95 -31.79 -5.35
N GLN A 90 13.40 -31.61 -6.60
CA GLN A 90 13.37 -30.29 -7.25
C GLN A 90 11.95 -29.80 -7.58
N LYS A 91 11.03 -30.72 -7.90
CA LYS A 91 9.61 -30.37 -8.09
C LYS A 91 8.90 -30.11 -6.76
N ALA A 92 9.24 -30.81 -5.68
CA ALA A 92 8.69 -30.58 -4.35
C ALA A 92 9.25 -29.29 -3.70
N SER A 93 10.53 -28.93 -3.92
CA SER A 93 11.07 -27.63 -3.49
C SER A 93 10.44 -26.50 -4.31
N ALA A 94 10.31 -26.63 -5.64
CA ALA A 94 9.62 -25.63 -6.45
C ALA A 94 8.11 -25.52 -6.13
N PHE A 95 7.46 -26.61 -5.72
CA PHE A 95 6.06 -26.58 -5.29
C PHE A 95 5.91 -25.98 -3.88
N ASN A 96 6.80 -26.32 -2.94
CA ASN A 96 6.82 -25.75 -1.59
C ASN A 96 7.23 -24.27 -1.60
N ASP A 97 8.17 -23.87 -2.46
CA ASP A 97 8.56 -22.47 -2.67
C ASP A 97 7.45 -21.68 -3.36
N ASN A 98 6.71 -22.27 -4.29
CA ASN A 98 5.55 -21.61 -4.91
C ASN A 98 4.35 -21.52 -3.95
N LEU A 99 4.14 -22.51 -3.07
CA LEU A 99 3.07 -22.49 -2.08
C LEU A 99 3.41 -21.57 -0.90
N SER A 100 4.68 -21.55 -0.45
CA SER A 100 5.16 -20.63 0.58
C SER A 100 5.15 -19.18 0.07
N LYS A 101 5.61 -18.91 -1.16
CA LYS A 101 5.51 -17.59 -1.79
C LYS A 101 4.06 -17.15 -2.00
N LYS A 102 3.15 -18.04 -2.42
CA LYS A 102 1.71 -17.72 -2.55
C LYS A 102 1.04 -17.45 -1.20
N THR A 103 1.40 -18.20 -0.17
CA THR A 103 0.81 -18.04 1.16
C THR A 103 1.38 -16.80 1.86
N GLN A 104 2.69 -16.56 1.74
CA GLN A 104 3.34 -15.34 2.24
C GLN A 104 2.86 -14.09 1.48
N SER A 105 2.70 -14.13 0.16
CA SER A 105 2.17 -12.97 -0.59
C SER A 105 0.70 -12.68 -0.27
N PHE A 106 -0.10 -13.71 -0.01
CA PHE A 106 -1.51 -13.54 0.37
C PHE A 106 -1.66 -13.02 1.81
N ILE A 107 -0.82 -13.48 2.74
CA ILE A 107 -0.77 -12.97 4.10
C ILE A 107 -0.24 -11.52 4.10
N ALA A 108 0.85 -11.24 3.37
CA ALA A 108 1.43 -9.91 3.24
C ALA A 108 0.43 -8.91 2.63
N SER A 109 -0.27 -9.29 1.55
CA SER A 109 -1.27 -8.43 0.91
C SER A 109 -2.45 -8.14 1.85
N LYS A 110 -2.96 -9.14 2.59
CA LYS A 110 -3.99 -8.93 3.61
C LYS A 110 -3.52 -8.00 4.73
N THR A 111 -2.27 -8.11 5.16
CA THR A 111 -1.71 -7.22 6.19
C THR A 111 -1.49 -5.80 5.68
N MET A 112 -1.03 -5.61 4.43
CA MET A 112 -0.86 -4.29 3.83
C MET A 112 -2.21 -3.58 3.66
N MET A 113 -3.26 -4.31 3.25
CA MET A 113 -4.59 -3.73 3.11
C MET A 113 -5.22 -3.36 4.45
N ALA A 114 -5.00 -4.18 5.48
CA ALA A 114 -5.45 -3.85 6.82
C ALA A 114 -4.76 -2.58 7.33
N ARG A 115 -3.44 -2.45 7.12
CA ARG A 115 -2.66 -1.24 7.47
C ARG A 115 -3.13 -0.01 6.71
N ALA A 116 -3.25 -0.09 5.39
CA ALA A 116 -3.78 1.01 4.57
C ALA A 116 -5.17 1.46 5.03
N SER A 117 -6.07 0.50 5.29
CA SER A 117 -7.42 0.80 5.74
C SER A 117 -7.45 1.45 7.13
N ALA A 118 -6.56 1.04 8.04
CA ALA A 118 -6.44 1.63 9.36
C ALA A 118 -5.89 3.05 9.26
N ALA A 119 -4.80 3.25 8.50
CA ALA A 119 -4.19 4.54 8.26
C ALA A 119 -5.19 5.54 7.67
N VAL A 120 -5.92 5.17 6.60
CA VAL A 120 -6.93 6.05 5.99
C VAL A 120 -8.02 6.44 7.01
N LYS A 121 -8.48 5.50 7.84
CA LYS A 121 -9.51 5.78 8.85
C LYS A 121 -9.03 6.76 9.92
N GLU A 122 -7.77 6.67 10.33
CA GLU A 122 -7.16 7.58 11.31
C GLU A 122 -6.82 8.96 10.74
N ILE A 123 -6.50 9.02 9.44
CA ILE A 123 -6.10 10.25 8.75
C ILE A 123 -7.31 11.13 8.39
N ILE A 124 -8.48 10.54 8.12
CA ILE A 124 -9.69 11.32 7.74
C ILE A 124 -10.01 12.45 8.73
N PRO A 125 -10.07 12.23 10.06
CA PRO A 125 -10.29 13.31 11.02
C PRO A 125 -9.26 14.43 10.92
N GLU A 126 -7.98 14.12 10.76
CA GLU A 126 -6.93 15.13 10.63
C GLU A 126 -7.05 15.94 9.33
N LEU A 127 -7.44 15.30 8.23
CA LEU A 127 -7.69 16.00 6.97
C LEU A 127 -8.84 17.01 7.11
N LEU A 128 -9.88 16.65 7.86
CA LEU A 128 -10.99 17.55 8.14
C LEU A 128 -10.55 18.73 9.02
N GLU A 129 -9.64 18.53 9.97
CA GLU A 129 -9.03 19.60 10.76
C GLU A 129 -8.19 20.55 9.90
N ASP A 130 -7.36 20.03 8.99
CA ASP A 130 -6.56 20.86 8.08
C ASP A 130 -7.44 21.69 7.13
N MET A 131 -8.59 21.13 6.74
CA MET A 131 -9.61 21.78 5.91
C MET A 131 -10.65 22.58 6.71
N ASN A 132 -10.38 22.85 8.00
CA ASN A 132 -11.29 23.64 8.84
C ASN A 132 -11.71 24.96 8.15
N GLY A 133 -13.00 25.27 8.19
CA GLY A 133 -13.65 26.34 7.43
C GLY A 133 -14.39 25.88 6.18
N ILE A 134 -14.19 24.63 5.73
CA ILE A 134 -15.00 24.02 4.68
C ILE A 134 -15.80 22.86 5.30
N ASP A 135 -17.13 22.89 5.17
CA ASP A 135 -18.02 21.80 5.62
C ASP A 135 -17.91 20.62 4.64
N ILE A 136 -16.93 19.76 4.89
CA ILE A 136 -16.63 18.56 4.11
C ILE A 136 -16.96 17.31 4.95
N ALA A 137 -17.58 16.32 4.32
CA ALA A 137 -17.72 14.97 4.84
C ALA A 137 -16.98 14.00 3.93
N ILE A 138 -16.13 13.14 4.50
CA ILE A 138 -15.45 12.07 3.76
C ILE A 138 -16.06 10.74 4.19
N THR A 139 -16.67 10.03 3.25
CA THR A 139 -17.28 8.73 3.51
C THR A 139 -16.65 7.66 2.63
N LYS A 140 -16.50 6.45 3.18
CA LYS A 140 -15.99 5.31 2.41
C LYS A 140 -17.14 4.67 1.65
N ARG A 141 -17.06 4.65 0.32
CA ARG A 141 -18.11 4.06 -0.54
C ARG A 141 -17.82 2.65 -0.97
N PHE A 142 -16.56 2.37 -1.26
CA PHE A 142 -16.15 1.08 -1.80
C PHE A 142 -14.78 0.68 -1.27
N GLN A 143 -14.60 -0.63 -1.10
CA GLN A 143 -13.29 -1.23 -0.88
C GLN A 143 -13.28 -2.60 -1.54
N GLN A 144 -12.34 -2.81 -2.46
CA GLN A 144 -12.08 -4.12 -3.01
C GLN A 144 -10.59 -4.28 -3.31
N ALA A 145 -10.02 -5.39 -2.83
CA ALA A 145 -8.61 -5.70 -2.98
C ALA A 145 -7.74 -4.51 -2.50
N ASN A 146 -7.01 -3.89 -3.43
CA ASN A 146 -6.07 -2.81 -3.19
C ASN A 146 -6.63 -1.40 -3.48
N VAL A 147 -7.93 -1.28 -3.69
CA VAL A 147 -8.59 -0.01 -3.98
C VAL A 147 -9.57 0.35 -2.88
N PHE A 148 -9.48 1.61 -2.43
CA PHE A 148 -10.45 2.26 -1.55
C PHE A 148 -11.01 3.47 -2.28
N VAL A 149 -12.34 3.57 -2.33
CA VAL A 149 -13.02 4.74 -2.89
C VAL A 149 -13.65 5.52 -1.75
N LEU A 150 -13.21 6.76 -1.60
CA LEU A 150 -13.75 7.71 -0.64
C LEU A 150 -14.56 8.75 -1.40
N GLU A 151 -15.82 8.93 -1.05
CA GLU A 151 -16.64 10.05 -1.52
C GLU A 151 -16.43 11.24 -0.60
N VAL A 152 -16.13 12.38 -1.20
CA VAL A 152 -15.96 13.66 -0.53
C VAL A 152 -17.17 14.51 -0.85
N ASP A 153 -18.06 14.66 0.13
CA ASP A 153 -19.23 15.51 0.06
C ASP A 153 -18.92 16.89 0.63
N MET A 154 -18.94 17.91 -0.22
CA MET A 154 -18.82 19.29 0.20
C MET A 154 -20.21 19.91 0.32
N LYS A 155 -20.57 20.32 1.54
CA LYS A 155 -21.73 21.18 1.76
C LYS A 155 -21.38 22.62 1.41
N GLY A 156 -22.41 23.41 1.11
CA GLY A 156 -22.20 24.75 0.57
C GLY A 156 -21.36 25.64 1.49
N CYS A 157 -20.22 26.07 0.97
CA CYS A 157 -19.21 26.86 1.66
C CYS A 157 -19.09 28.27 1.08
N CYS A 158 -18.35 29.15 1.77
CA CYS A 158 -18.01 30.46 1.24
C CYS A 158 -16.94 30.33 0.13
N MET A 159 -17.17 30.95 -1.03
CA MET A 159 -16.22 30.91 -2.15
C MET A 159 -14.83 31.44 -1.77
N ILE A 160 -14.77 32.51 -0.95
CA ILE A 160 -13.51 33.12 -0.54
C ILE A 160 -12.69 32.15 0.32
N GLU A 161 -13.35 31.48 1.28
CA GLU A 161 -12.70 30.47 2.12
C GLU A 161 -12.21 29.27 1.30
N LEU A 162 -13.02 28.83 0.33
CA LEU A 162 -12.63 27.78 -0.59
C LEU A 162 -11.38 28.16 -1.39
N ILE A 163 -11.34 29.37 -1.98
CA ILE A 163 -10.17 29.84 -2.74
C ILE A 163 -8.96 29.98 -1.82
N LYS A 164 -9.13 30.54 -0.63
CA LYS A 164 -8.07 30.71 0.37
C LYS A 164 -7.42 29.39 0.73
N LYS A 165 -8.23 28.35 0.98
CA LYS A 165 -7.73 27.02 1.32
C LYS A 165 -7.10 26.29 0.15
N THR A 166 -7.60 26.48 -1.07
CA THR A 166 -7.15 25.70 -2.24
C THR A 166 -6.00 26.35 -2.99
N ARG A 167 -6.00 27.67 -3.11
CA ARG A 167 -5.03 28.45 -3.91
C ARG A 167 -4.20 29.44 -3.11
N GLY A 168 -4.50 29.63 -1.83
CA GLY A 168 -3.78 30.52 -0.93
C GLY A 168 -4.42 31.90 -0.73
N GLU A 169 -3.89 32.63 0.25
CA GLU A 169 -4.43 33.92 0.70
C GLU A 169 -4.42 35.00 -0.39
N GLU A 170 -3.34 35.06 -1.16
CA GLU A 170 -3.12 36.11 -2.16
C GLU A 170 -4.19 36.06 -3.26
N VAL A 171 -4.52 34.86 -3.73
CA VAL A 171 -5.56 34.65 -4.77
C VAL A 171 -6.95 34.94 -4.21
N ALA A 172 -7.21 34.59 -2.95
CA ALA A 172 -8.48 34.88 -2.29
C ALA A 172 -8.69 36.39 -2.12
N HIS A 173 -7.65 37.12 -1.72
CA HIS A 173 -7.70 38.57 -1.59
C HIS A 173 -7.90 39.26 -2.95
N LEU A 174 -7.22 38.80 -4.01
CA LEU A 174 -7.45 39.33 -5.36
C LEU A 174 -8.90 39.09 -5.81
N TYR A 175 -9.44 37.89 -5.56
CA TYR A 175 -10.82 37.56 -5.87
C TYR A 175 -11.80 38.48 -5.12
N GLU A 176 -11.57 38.73 -3.83
CA GLU A 176 -12.38 39.61 -3.00
C GLU A 176 -12.35 41.06 -3.50
N GLN A 177 -11.18 41.58 -3.88
CA GLN A 177 -11.05 42.92 -4.46
C GLN A 177 -11.82 43.07 -5.77
N VAL A 178 -11.72 42.09 -6.67
CA VAL A 178 -12.43 42.09 -7.94
C VAL A 178 -13.95 42.04 -7.71
N LYS A 179 -14.40 41.15 -6.82
CA LYS A 179 -15.81 41.05 -6.44
C LYS A 179 -16.34 42.36 -5.87
N MET A 180 -15.63 42.96 -4.90
CA MET A 180 -16.00 44.25 -4.31
C MET A 180 -16.07 45.36 -5.38
N GLY A 181 -15.12 45.39 -6.32
CA GLY A 181 -15.17 46.34 -7.44
C GLY A 181 -16.41 46.16 -8.32
N MET A 182 -16.79 44.92 -8.63
CA MET A 182 -18.00 44.61 -9.41
C MET A 182 -19.30 44.95 -8.67
N GLU A 183 -19.32 44.74 -7.35
CA GLU A 183 -20.43 45.11 -6.46
C GLU A 183 -20.62 46.63 -6.44
N LEU A 184 -19.53 47.40 -6.31
CA LEU A 184 -19.56 48.87 -6.34
C LEU A 184 -20.09 49.41 -7.67
N LEU A 185 -19.81 48.72 -8.78
CA LEU A 185 -20.33 49.07 -10.11
C LEU A 185 -21.78 48.61 -10.33
N GLY A 186 -22.39 47.88 -9.38
CA GLY A 186 -23.77 47.37 -9.49
C GLY A 186 -23.94 46.29 -10.57
N THR A 187 -22.88 45.54 -10.87
CA THR A 187 -22.85 44.58 -12.00
C THR A 187 -23.09 43.14 -11.54
N GLU A 188 -24.26 42.85 -10.95
CA GLU A 188 -24.58 41.53 -10.39
C GLU A 188 -24.44 40.36 -11.38
N LYS A 189 -24.76 40.58 -12.66
CA LYS A 189 -24.60 39.56 -13.71
C LYS A 189 -23.12 39.20 -13.95
N ALA A 190 -22.23 40.19 -13.85
CA ALA A 190 -20.79 39.98 -14.02
C ALA A 190 -20.23 39.17 -12.86
N ILE A 191 -20.66 39.46 -11.62
CA ILE A 191 -20.27 38.69 -10.43
C ILE A 191 -20.65 37.22 -10.59
N LYS A 192 -21.89 36.92 -11.00
CA LYS A 192 -22.34 35.54 -11.20
C LYS A 192 -21.55 34.82 -12.30
N SER A 193 -21.25 35.51 -13.40
CA SER A 193 -20.42 34.95 -14.48
C SER A 193 -19.00 34.67 -13.99
N PHE A 194 -18.42 35.59 -13.23
CA PHE A 194 -17.09 35.45 -12.66
C PHE A 194 -17.00 34.31 -11.64
N GLU A 195 -18.00 34.20 -10.76
CA GLU A 195 -18.14 33.08 -9.81
C GLU A 195 -18.27 31.73 -10.53
N HIS A 196 -19.05 31.67 -11.61
CA HIS A 196 -19.20 30.47 -12.42
C HIS A 196 -17.88 30.02 -13.09
N GLU A 197 -17.00 30.96 -13.44
CA GLU A 197 -15.68 30.65 -14.00
C GLU A 197 -14.66 30.21 -12.95
N PHE A 198 -14.77 30.74 -11.72
CA PHE A 198 -13.85 30.43 -10.63
C PHE A 198 -14.19 29.13 -9.89
N LEU A 199 -15.48 28.82 -9.75
CA LEU A 199 -15.93 27.68 -8.98
C LEU A 199 -15.29 26.35 -9.41
N PRO A 200 -15.21 26.00 -10.72
CA PRO A 200 -14.57 24.75 -11.14
C PRO A 200 -13.07 24.72 -10.81
N LYS A 201 -12.37 25.85 -10.94
CA LYS A 201 -10.94 25.96 -10.61
C LYS A 201 -10.68 25.77 -9.12
N ALA A 202 -11.55 26.34 -8.28
CA ALA A 202 -11.48 26.18 -6.84
C ALA A 202 -11.78 24.73 -6.41
N ARG A 203 -12.78 24.09 -7.03
CA ARG A 203 -13.09 22.66 -6.81
C ARG A 203 -11.95 21.75 -7.22
N HIS A 204 -11.35 21.98 -8.39
CA HIS A 204 -10.19 21.21 -8.83
C HIS A 204 -8.99 21.37 -7.89
N GLY A 205 -8.70 22.60 -7.46
CA GLY A 205 -7.65 22.84 -6.46
C GLY A 205 -7.95 22.16 -5.11
N LEU A 206 -9.21 22.02 -4.72
CA LEU A 206 -9.60 21.24 -3.53
C LEU A 206 -9.31 19.74 -3.72
N MET A 207 -9.64 19.19 -4.89
CA MET A 207 -9.39 17.79 -5.23
C MET A 207 -7.89 17.48 -5.15
N GLU A 208 -7.05 18.27 -5.82
CA GLU A 208 -5.58 18.13 -5.80
C GLU A 208 -5.00 18.29 -4.40
N LYS A 209 -5.50 19.26 -3.62
CA LYS A 209 -5.00 19.49 -2.27
C LYS A 209 -5.35 18.34 -1.33
N LEU A 210 -6.58 17.83 -1.39
CA LEU A 210 -7.01 16.71 -0.56
C LEU A 210 -6.27 15.42 -0.92
N SER A 211 -6.02 15.15 -2.21
CA SER A 211 -5.24 13.98 -2.61
C SER A 211 -3.79 14.08 -2.14
N SER A 212 -3.15 15.25 -2.29
CA SER A 212 -1.79 15.49 -1.79
C SER A 212 -1.71 15.30 -0.28
N LEU A 213 -2.58 15.96 0.49
CA LEU A 213 -2.56 15.86 1.95
C LEU A 213 -2.82 14.45 2.45
N LEU A 214 -3.75 13.73 1.81
CA LEU A 214 -4.01 12.33 2.15
C LEU A 214 -2.77 11.48 1.93
N LEU A 215 -2.10 11.63 0.77
CA LEU A 215 -0.88 10.89 0.46
C LEU A 215 0.27 11.23 1.42
N ASP A 216 0.47 12.51 1.72
CA ASP A 216 1.54 12.96 2.62
C ASP A 216 1.34 12.38 4.02
N LYS A 217 0.11 12.42 4.55
CA LYS A 217 -0.21 11.84 5.86
C LYS A 217 -0.07 10.31 5.88
N ILE A 218 -0.42 9.61 4.80
CA ILE A 218 -0.22 8.16 4.69
C ILE A 218 1.28 7.86 4.73
N LYS A 219 2.10 8.56 3.93
CA LYS A 219 3.56 8.34 3.86
C LYS A 219 4.26 8.62 5.19
N VAL A 220 3.79 9.59 5.96
CA VAL A 220 4.34 9.90 7.29
C VAL A 220 4.10 8.76 8.29
N ARG A 221 2.93 8.10 8.23
CA ARG A 221 2.56 7.02 9.15
C ARG A 221 3.07 5.65 8.68
N GLU A 222 3.04 5.41 7.38
CA GLU A 222 3.25 4.11 6.76
C GLU A 222 4.23 4.28 5.58
N SER A 223 5.51 4.52 5.90
CA SER A 223 6.54 4.85 4.91
C SER A 223 6.87 3.70 3.94
N ASP A 224 6.50 2.47 4.29
CA ASP A 224 6.66 1.26 3.48
C ASP A 224 5.47 0.99 2.54
N LEU A 225 4.35 1.71 2.70
CA LEU A 225 3.19 1.58 1.82
C LEU A 225 3.33 2.49 0.60
N ALA A 226 3.40 1.88 -0.59
CA ALA A 226 3.24 2.58 -1.85
C ALA A 226 1.76 2.83 -2.11
N VAL A 227 1.34 4.08 -2.07
CA VAL A 227 -0.06 4.49 -2.27
C VAL A 227 -0.14 5.57 -3.34
N GLU A 228 -1.10 5.42 -4.23
CA GLU A 228 -1.51 6.40 -5.21
C GLU A 228 -2.92 6.90 -4.87
N CYS A 229 -3.19 8.19 -5.09
CA CYS A 229 -4.50 8.77 -4.86
C CYS A 229 -4.95 9.45 -6.15
N ILE A 230 -6.04 8.94 -6.74
CA ILE A 230 -6.61 9.43 -7.98
C ILE A 230 -7.92 10.14 -7.65
N THR A 231 -7.97 11.44 -7.91
CA THR A 231 -9.18 12.25 -7.75
C THR A 231 -10.02 12.18 -9.01
N LEU A 232 -11.32 11.88 -8.90
CA LEU A 232 -12.23 11.78 -10.04
C LEU A 232 -13.55 12.49 -9.74
N GLU A 233 -14.14 13.12 -10.76
CA GLU A 233 -15.53 13.60 -10.68
C GLU A 233 -16.52 12.42 -10.82
N ASP A 234 -17.77 12.61 -10.42
CA ASP A 234 -18.82 11.58 -10.47
C ASP A 234 -18.92 10.83 -11.81
N GLN A 235 -18.79 11.55 -12.92
CA GLN A 235 -18.90 10.96 -14.26
C GLN A 235 -17.68 10.12 -14.65
N GLU A 236 -16.51 10.50 -14.14
CA GLU A 236 -15.24 9.83 -14.39
C GLU A 236 -15.09 8.60 -13.50
N GLU A 237 -15.53 8.72 -12.24
CA GLU A 237 -15.50 7.64 -11.25
C GLU A 237 -16.21 6.39 -11.76
N ALA A 238 -17.43 6.54 -12.26
CA ALA A 238 -18.19 5.39 -12.77
C ALA A 238 -17.42 4.67 -13.89
N ARG A 239 -16.87 5.42 -14.85
CA ARG A 239 -16.10 4.85 -15.97
C ARG A 239 -14.83 4.16 -15.50
N TRP A 240 -14.12 4.81 -14.57
CA TRP A 240 -12.90 4.27 -13.99
C TRP A 240 -13.17 2.97 -13.23
N LEU A 241 -14.20 2.95 -12.37
CA LEU A 241 -14.56 1.79 -11.57
C LEU A 241 -14.95 0.59 -12.44
N TYR A 242 -15.76 0.79 -13.49
CA TYR A 242 -16.10 -0.29 -14.43
C TYR A 242 -14.85 -0.85 -15.12
N THR A 243 -13.96 0.03 -15.60
CA THR A 243 -12.70 -0.37 -16.24
C THR A 243 -11.82 -1.18 -15.28
N PHE A 244 -11.72 -0.74 -14.03
CA PHE A 244 -10.96 -1.43 -12.99
C PHE A 244 -11.54 -2.82 -12.67
N LEU A 245 -12.86 -2.93 -12.58
CA LEU A 245 -13.55 -4.21 -12.31
C LEU A 245 -13.37 -5.20 -13.46
N GLU A 246 -13.49 -4.76 -14.71
CA GLU A 246 -13.25 -5.59 -15.89
C GLU A 246 -11.80 -6.09 -15.94
N PHE A 247 -10.84 -5.20 -15.73
CA PHE A 247 -9.42 -5.56 -15.65
C PHE A 247 -9.16 -6.59 -14.54
N SER A 248 -9.73 -6.35 -13.35
CA SER A 248 -9.62 -7.26 -12.21
C SER A 248 -10.20 -8.65 -12.50
N GLN A 249 -11.29 -8.72 -13.27
CA GLN A 249 -11.89 -9.99 -13.68
C GLN A 249 -11.02 -10.73 -14.70
N GLN A 250 -10.46 -10.03 -15.69
CA GLN A 250 -9.54 -10.62 -16.67
C GLN A 250 -8.30 -11.21 -16.00
N MET A 251 -7.72 -10.48 -15.03
CA MET A 251 -6.56 -10.95 -14.26
C MET A 251 -6.86 -12.20 -13.42
N LYS A 252 -8.09 -12.33 -12.91
CA LYS A 252 -8.53 -13.56 -12.21
C LYS A 252 -8.63 -14.74 -13.16
N ASN A 253 -9.18 -14.53 -14.35
CA ASN A 253 -9.34 -15.58 -15.35
C ASN A 253 -7.98 -16.08 -15.88
N GLN A 254 -7.00 -15.19 -16.07
CA GLN A 254 -5.65 -15.59 -16.50
C GLN A 254 -4.91 -16.44 -15.45
N LYS A 255 -5.15 -16.21 -14.15
CA LYS A 255 -4.54 -16.99 -13.06
C LYS A 255 -5.15 -18.38 -12.87
N ALA A 256 -6.29 -18.66 -13.50
CA ALA A 256 -6.99 -19.93 -13.40
C ALA A 256 -6.55 -20.97 -14.47
N ILE A 257 -5.72 -20.55 -15.42
CA ILE A 257 -5.09 -21.38 -16.46
C ILE A 257 -3.67 -21.74 -16.01
#